data_AF-A0A4V0X052-F1
#
_entry.id   AF-A0A4V0X052-F1
#
_cell.length_a   1.000
_cell.length_b   1.000
_cell.length_c   1.000
_cell.angle_alpha   90.00
_cell.angle_beta   90.00
_cell.angle_gamma   90.00
#
_symmetry.space_group_name_H-M   'P 1'
#
loop_
_entity.id
_entity.type
_entity.pdbx_description
1 polymer ?
#
loop_
_entity_poly.entity_id
_entity_poly.type
_entity_poly.pdbx_seq_one_letter_code
_entity_poly.pdbx_strand_id
1 'polypeptide(L)'
;MTEIEQYIQDVRNSVDNFGGCSPEQALVYSCEAVTETVLGVRKIPRSKIDEFINSVCMNENIETPTVNITPSQSQNVAIANIQEHSVCLYRARSSVPTILHEIAHLIVGLEQHGVLFRDELIRLTRKYIGVEHSSLLFHLMSGTGLEMSPWQASSRQID
;
A
#
# COMPACT_ATOMS: atom_id res chain seq x y z
N MET A 1 -28.38 -1.88 -0.54
CA MET A 1 -26.96 -2.00 -0.86
C MET A 1 -26.35 -0.62 -0.72
N THR A 2 -25.50 -0.42 0.29
CA THR A 2 -24.76 0.84 0.47
C THR A 2 -23.62 0.92 -0.56
N GLU A 3 -23.05 2.10 -0.75
CA GLU A 3 -21.91 2.30 -1.66
C GLU A 3 -20.68 1.47 -1.25
N ILE A 4 -20.41 1.37 0.06
CA ILE A 4 -19.31 0.54 0.58
C ILE A 4 -19.55 -0.96 0.36
N GLU A 5 -20.79 -1.43 0.45
CA GLU A 5 -21.12 -2.83 0.14
C GLU A 5 -20.87 -3.16 -1.34
N GLN A 6 -21.14 -2.21 -2.25
CA GLN A 6 -20.82 -2.38 -3.66
C GLN A 6 -19.30 -2.48 -3.86
N TYR A 7 -18.51 -1.59 -3.25
CA TYR A 7 -17.05 -1.65 -3.37
C TYR A 7 -16.46 -2.92 -2.77
N ILE A 8 -17.00 -3.43 -1.66
CA ILE A 8 -16.59 -4.73 -1.10
C ILE A 8 -16.89 -5.86 -2.10
N GLN A 9 -18.01 -5.80 -2.80
CA GLN A 9 -18.32 -6.78 -3.83
C GLN A 9 -17.39 -6.65 -5.04
N ASP A 10 -17.04 -5.43 -5.44
CA ASP A 10 -16.08 -5.17 -6.52
C ASP A 10 -14.69 -5.75 -6.17
N VAL A 11 -14.25 -5.60 -4.92
CA VAL A 11 -13.03 -6.24 -4.41
C VAL A 11 -13.09 -7.75 -4.56
N ARG A 12 -14.18 -8.39 -4.10
CA ARG A 12 -14.34 -9.85 -4.18
C ARG A 12 -14.31 -10.35 -5.64
N ASN A 13 -14.91 -9.57 -6.55
CA ASN A 13 -14.95 -9.91 -7.97
C ASN A 13 -13.58 -9.73 -8.66
N SER A 14 -12.67 -8.94 -8.08
CA SER A 14 -11.36 -8.65 -8.69
C SER A 14 -10.22 -9.52 -8.18
N VAL A 15 -10.43 -10.36 -7.15
CA VAL A 15 -9.39 -11.20 -6.54
C VAL A 15 -8.68 -12.08 -7.57
N ASP A 16 -9.44 -12.65 -8.52
CA ASP A 16 -8.92 -13.54 -9.55
C ASP A 16 -7.94 -12.84 -10.53
N ASN A 17 -7.91 -11.50 -10.55
CA ASN A 17 -6.93 -10.74 -11.34
C ASN A 17 -5.50 -10.88 -10.77
N PHE A 18 -5.36 -11.31 -9.52
CA PHE A 18 -4.08 -11.47 -8.82
C PHE A 18 -3.67 -12.94 -8.73
N GLY A 19 -3.83 -13.68 -9.84
CA GLY A 19 -3.44 -15.08 -9.95
C GLY A 19 -1.98 -15.30 -9.54
N GLY A 20 -1.73 -16.32 -8.73
CA GLY A 20 -0.40 -16.64 -8.18
C GLY A 20 -0.11 -16.01 -6.81
N CYS A 21 -0.95 -15.10 -6.33
CA CYS A 21 -0.88 -14.59 -4.96
C CYS A 21 -1.56 -15.55 -3.97
N SER A 22 -1.21 -15.43 -2.68
CA SER A 22 -2.01 -16.06 -1.62
C SER A 22 -3.40 -15.40 -1.55
N PRO A 23 -4.44 -16.08 -1.00
CA PRO A 23 -5.76 -15.46 -0.84
C PRO A 23 -5.73 -14.14 -0.06
N GLU A 24 -4.88 -14.04 0.96
CA GLU A 24 -4.70 -12.81 1.76
C GLU A 24 -4.12 -11.68 0.89
N GLN A 25 -3.03 -11.97 0.18
CA GLN A 25 -2.34 -11.00 -0.67
C GLN A 25 -3.24 -10.53 -1.82
N ALA A 26 -3.97 -11.44 -2.46
CA ALA A 26 -4.89 -11.11 -3.55
C ALA A 26 -6.04 -10.19 -3.09
N LEU A 27 -6.54 -10.39 -1.86
CA LEU A 27 -7.54 -9.50 -1.25
C LEU A 27 -6.96 -8.11 -0.95
N VAL A 28 -5.74 -8.02 -0.42
CA VAL A 28 -5.07 -6.73 -0.17
C VAL A 28 -4.88 -5.96 -1.47
N TYR A 29 -4.33 -6.59 -2.51
CA TYR A 29 -4.16 -5.95 -3.81
C TYR A 29 -5.48 -5.53 -4.45
N SER A 30 -6.53 -6.33 -4.28
CA SER A 30 -7.87 -5.97 -4.75
C SER A 30 -8.44 -4.76 -4.00
N CYS A 31 -8.25 -4.68 -2.68
CA CYS A 31 -8.65 -3.51 -1.88
C CYS A 31 -7.90 -2.25 -2.33
N GLU A 32 -6.59 -2.35 -2.56
CA GLU A 32 -5.79 -1.24 -3.08
C GLU A 32 -6.29 -0.81 -4.46
N ALA A 33 -6.45 -1.73 -5.40
CA ALA A 33 -6.90 -1.44 -6.76
C ALA A 33 -8.28 -0.77 -6.83
N VAL A 34 -9.25 -1.24 -6.02
CA VAL A 34 -10.58 -0.60 -5.93
C VAL A 34 -10.45 0.80 -5.32
N THR A 35 -9.67 0.96 -4.25
CA THR A 35 -9.44 2.28 -3.63
C THR A 35 -8.81 3.27 -4.62
N GLU A 36 -7.78 2.83 -5.36
CA GLU A 36 -7.12 3.64 -6.39
C GLU A 36 -8.08 4.03 -7.52
N THR A 37 -9.00 3.13 -7.89
CA THR A 37 -9.99 3.37 -8.94
C THR A 37 -11.05 4.40 -8.50
N VAL A 38 -11.54 4.29 -7.27
CA VAL A 38 -12.60 5.15 -6.74
C VAL A 38 -12.09 6.57 -6.47
N LEU A 39 -10.94 6.70 -5.81
CA LEU A 39 -10.45 8.00 -5.34
C LEU A 39 -9.38 8.63 -6.24
N GLY A 40 -8.83 7.86 -7.18
CA GLY A 40 -7.67 8.26 -7.96
C GLY A 40 -6.39 8.27 -7.13
N VAL A 41 -5.25 8.29 -7.83
CA VAL A 41 -3.93 8.29 -7.19
C VAL A 41 -2.96 9.23 -7.85
N ARG A 42 -2.14 9.89 -7.02
CA ARG A 42 -0.98 10.62 -7.49
C ARG A 42 0.09 9.64 -7.97
N LYS A 43 0.62 9.86 -9.17
CA LYS A 43 1.79 9.15 -9.70
C LYS A 43 3.03 10.03 -9.63
N ILE A 44 4.13 9.47 -9.13
CA ILE A 44 5.41 10.17 -9.03
C ILE A 44 6.26 9.87 -10.27
N PRO A 45 6.78 10.90 -10.95
CA PRO A 45 7.72 10.69 -12.06
C PRO A 45 9.03 10.13 -11.54
N ARG A 46 9.70 9.27 -12.32
CA ARG A 46 10.99 8.66 -11.98
C ARG A 46 12.00 9.61 -11.31
N SER A 47 12.15 10.83 -11.83
CA SER A 47 13.10 11.83 -11.32
C SER A 47 12.78 12.35 -9.91
N LYS A 48 11.61 12.03 -9.36
CA LYS A 48 11.14 12.47 -8.03
C LYS A 48 10.92 11.31 -7.07
N ILE A 49 11.18 10.07 -7.50
CA ILE A 49 10.96 8.89 -6.66
C ILE A 49 11.92 8.89 -5.47
N ASP A 50 13.22 9.09 -5.70
CA ASP A 50 14.21 9.10 -4.62
C ASP A 50 13.93 10.22 -3.60
N GLU A 51 13.61 11.43 -4.09
CA GLU A 51 13.23 12.56 -3.24
C GLU A 51 12.02 12.24 -2.35
N PHE A 52 11.00 11.59 -2.92
CA PHE A 52 9.80 11.21 -2.18
C PHE A 52 10.10 10.10 -1.16
N ILE A 53 10.78 9.03 -1.56
CA ILE A 53 11.12 7.91 -0.66
C ILE A 53 11.98 8.42 0.49
N ASN A 54 13.01 9.22 0.21
CA ASN A 54 13.84 9.85 1.25
C ASN A 54 13.00 10.65 2.23
N SER A 55 12.07 11.48 1.73
CA SER A 55 11.18 12.27 2.58
C SER A 55 10.29 11.39 3.47
N VAL A 56 9.76 10.28 2.95
CA VAL A 56 8.95 9.35 3.75
C VAL A 56 9.84 8.69 4.81
N CYS A 57 10.97 8.12 4.42
CA CYS A 57 11.87 7.41 5.33
C CYS A 57 12.38 8.31 6.46
N MET A 58 12.79 9.55 6.16
CA MET A 58 13.19 10.53 7.17
C MET A 58 12.05 10.84 8.15
N ASN A 59 10.83 11.03 7.66
CA ASN A 59 9.66 11.35 8.48
C ASN A 59 9.12 10.15 9.28
N GLU A 60 9.44 8.92 8.87
CA GLU A 60 9.16 7.69 9.60
C GLU A 60 10.32 7.25 10.49
N ASN A 61 11.45 7.97 10.48
CA ASN A 61 12.67 7.61 11.19
C ASN A 61 13.13 6.17 10.88
N ILE A 62 13.13 5.81 9.60
CA ILE A 62 13.66 4.55 9.09
C ILE A 62 14.81 4.82 8.12
N GLU A 63 15.70 3.85 7.96
CA GLU A 63 16.76 3.91 6.97
C GLU A 63 16.16 4.01 5.56
N THR A 64 16.74 4.86 4.71
CA THR A 64 16.34 4.95 3.31
C THR A 64 16.78 3.70 2.56
N PRO A 65 15.87 2.98 1.88
CA PRO A 65 16.24 1.82 1.09
C PRO A 65 16.97 2.20 -0.19
N THR A 66 17.75 1.26 -0.72
CA THR A 66 18.28 1.40 -2.09
C THR A 66 17.13 1.31 -3.09
N VAL A 67 17.00 2.30 -3.98
CA VAL A 67 15.91 2.34 -4.97
C VAL A 67 16.41 1.89 -6.34
N ASN A 68 15.86 0.79 -6.83
CA ASN A 68 16.16 0.25 -8.15
C ASN A 68 14.98 0.45 -9.09
N ILE A 69 15.15 1.21 -10.17
CA ILE A 69 14.07 1.47 -11.14
C ILE A 69 14.42 0.83 -12.48
N THR A 70 13.91 -0.38 -12.69
CA THR A 70 14.22 -1.21 -13.86
C THR A 70 12.93 -1.55 -14.58
N PRO A 71 12.76 -1.21 -15.87
CA PRO A 71 11.59 -1.66 -16.62
C PRO A 71 11.50 -3.20 -16.61
N SER A 72 10.33 -3.74 -16.26
CA SER A 72 10.09 -5.18 -16.27
C SER A 72 8.74 -5.53 -16.90
N GLN A 73 8.69 -6.68 -17.57
CA GLN A 73 7.44 -7.31 -18.01
C GLN A 73 6.74 -8.08 -16.88
N SER A 74 7.29 -8.05 -15.67
CA SER A 74 6.65 -8.62 -14.48
C SER A 74 5.21 -8.09 -14.32
N GLN A 75 4.35 -8.99 -13.87
CA GLN A 75 3.01 -8.64 -13.41
C GLN A 75 3.06 -7.77 -12.15
N ASN A 76 4.09 -7.96 -11.31
CA ASN A 76 4.33 -7.11 -10.16
C ASN A 76 4.75 -5.71 -10.63
N VAL A 77 4.24 -4.69 -9.95
CA VAL A 77 4.56 -3.28 -10.24
C VAL A 77 5.74 -2.76 -9.41
N ALA A 78 5.97 -3.37 -8.24
CA ALA A 78 7.06 -3.10 -7.33
C ALA A 78 7.32 -4.32 -6.43
N ILE A 79 8.50 -4.36 -5.80
CA ILE A 79 8.90 -5.36 -4.79
C ILE A 79 9.84 -4.73 -3.77
N ALA A 80 9.60 -4.94 -2.48
CA ALA A 80 10.53 -4.71 -1.38
C ALA A 80 11.40 -5.96 -1.13
N ASN A 81 12.71 -5.77 -1.04
CA ASN A 81 13.63 -6.77 -0.50
C ASN A 81 14.07 -6.33 0.90
N ILE A 82 13.54 -7.03 1.90
CA ILE A 82 13.78 -6.72 3.32
C ILE A 82 15.23 -6.99 3.72
N GLN A 83 15.85 -8.05 3.18
CA GLN A 83 17.22 -8.44 3.54
C GLN A 83 18.25 -7.45 2.99
N GLU A 84 18.04 -6.96 1.77
CA GLU A 84 18.92 -5.99 1.12
C GLU A 84 18.53 -4.53 1.40
N HIS A 85 17.45 -4.32 2.18
CA HIS A 85 16.84 -3.02 2.43
C HIS A 85 16.68 -2.20 1.14
N SER A 86 15.99 -2.78 0.16
CA SER A 86 15.86 -2.21 -1.18
C SER A 86 14.42 -2.27 -1.70
N VAL A 87 14.08 -1.32 -2.58
CA VAL A 87 12.80 -1.28 -3.28
C VAL A 87 13.07 -1.29 -4.78
N CYS A 88 12.45 -2.23 -5.48
CA CYS A 88 12.49 -2.31 -6.94
C CYS A 88 11.16 -1.83 -7.53
N LEU A 89 11.21 -0.84 -8.42
CA LEU A 89 10.03 -0.28 -9.09
C LEU A 89 10.09 -0.59 -10.58
N TYR A 90 9.08 -1.30 -11.10
CA TYR A 90 9.09 -1.81 -12.48
C TYR A 90 8.42 -0.90 -13.51
N ARG A 91 7.84 0.22 -13.05
CA ARG A 91 7.14 1.19 -13.91
C ARG A 91 7.85 2.53 -13.89
N ALA A 92 7.83 3.24 -15.03
CA ALA A 92 8.44 4.57 -15.15
C ALA A 92 7.75 5.64 -14.29
N ARG A 93 6.51 5.36 -13.87
CA ARG A 93 5.72 6.17 -12.94
C ARG A 93 5.09 5.21 -11.94
N SER A 94 5.40 5.38 -10.66
CA SER A 94 4.81 4.59 -9.57
C SER A 94 3.74 5.41 -8.87
N SER A 95 2.64 4.77 -8.47
CA SER A 95 1.63 5.44 -7.65
C SER A 95 2.21 5.63 -6.23
N VAL A 96 1.74 6.67 -5.53
CA VAL A 96 2.10 6.87 -4.12
C VAL A 96 1.71 5.63 -3.28
N PRO A 97 0.50 5.04 -3.39
CA PRO A 97 0.17 3.81 -2.68
C PRO A 97 1.14 2.67 -2.92
N THR A 98 1.55 2.40 -4.16
CA THR A 98 2.55 1.35 -4.46
C THR A 98 3.87 1.61 -3.73
N ILE A 99 4.35 2.85 -3.67
CA ILE A 99 5.60 3.15 -2.94
C ILE A 99 5.41 2.92 -1.43
N LEU A 100 4.27 3.36 -0.89
CA LEU A 100 3.97 3.18 0.54
C LEU A 100 3.77 1.71 0.91
N HIS A 101 3.24 0.89 0.00
CA HIS A 101 3.13 -0.56 0.13
C HIS A 101 4.50 -1.20 0.37
N GLU A 102 5.47 -0.90 -0.49
CA GLU A 102 6.82 -1.44 -0.33
C GLU A 102 7.51 -0.91 0.93
N ILE A 103 7.31 0.36 1.27
CA ILE A 103 7.82 0.93 2.52
C ILE A 103 7.18 0.26 3.75
N ALA A 104 5.89 -0.09 3.71
CA ALA A 104 5.23 -0.80 4.80
C ALA A 104 5.92 -2.15 5.05
N HIS A 105 6.24 -2.92 4.00
CA HIS A 105 7.02 -4.16 4.13
C HIS A 105 8.38 -3.94 4.82
N LEU A 106 9.10 -2.87 4.46
CA LEU A 106 10.39 -2.54 5.08
C LEU A 106 10.24 -2.14 6.56
N ILE A 107 9.19 -1.41 6.91
CA ILE A 107 8.93 -1.00 8.30
C ILE A 107 8.58 -2.22 9.16
N VAL A 108 7.69 -3.11 8.68
CA VAL A 108 7.28 -4.28 9.46
C VAL A 108 8.32 -5.39 9.44
N GLY A 109 9.23 -5.40 8.46
CA GLY A 109 10.24 -6.44 8.30
C GLY A 109 9.66 -7.81 7.94
N LEU A 110 8.49 -7.85 7.28
CA LEU A 110 7.76 -9.05 6.91
C LEU A 110 7.32 -9.01 5.45
N GLU A 111 7.47 -10.13 4.74
CA GLU A 111 7.02 -10.28 3.35
C GLU A 111 5.50 -10.49 3.24
N GLN A 112 4.87 -10.94 4.33
CA GLN A 112 3.44 -11.29 4.33
C GLN A 112 2.56 -10.06 4.57
N HIS A 113 1.36 -10.09 3.98
CA HIS A 113 0.35 -9.03 4.07
C HIS A 113 -0.55 -9.13 5.30
N GLY A 114 -0.03 -9.66 6.42
CA GLY A 114 -0.75 -9.88 7.67
C GLY A 114 -1.17 -8.59 8.39
N VAL A 115 -1.76 -8.70 9.58
CA VAL A 115 -2.34 -7.56 10.33
C VAL A 115 -1.36 -6.41 10.54
N LEU A 116 -0.09 -6.71 10.90
CA LEU A 116 0.94 -5.69 11.10
C LEU A 116 1.23 -4.89 9.82
N PHE A 117 1.32 -5.57 8.68
CA PHE A 117 1.50 -4.94 7.39
C PHE A 117 0.31 -4.04 7.04
N ARG A 118 -0.92 -4.55 7.19
CA ARG A 118 -2.13 -3.81 6.83
C ARG A 118 -2.31 -2.57 7.70
N ASP A 119 -2.10 -2.69 9.01
CA ASP A 119 -2.17 -1.56 9.93
C ASP A 119 -1.15 -0.46 9.55
N GLU A 120 0.08 -0.87 9.21
CA GLU A 120 1.14 0.04 8.80
C GLU A 120 0.83 0.71 7.45
N LEU A 121 0.32 -0.05 6.47
CA LEU A 121 -0.12 0.49 5.19
C LEU A 121 -1.23 1.53 5.36
N ILE A 122 -2.22 1.27 6.22
CA ILE A 122 -3.29 2.23 6.55
C ILE A 122 -2.72 3.49 7.19
N ARG A 123 -1.78 3.35 8.13
CA ARG A 123 -1.12 4.48 8.80
C ARG A 123 -0.34 5.36 7.82
N LEU A 124 0.47 4.77 6.96
CA LEU A 124 1.22 5.48 5.92
C LEU A 124 0.28 6.16 4.93
N THR A 125 -0.74 5.44 4.46
CA THR A 125 -1.76 5.97 3.55
C THR A 125 -2.43 7.21 4.14
N ARG A 126 -2.81 7.16 5.43
CA ARG A 126 -3.44 8.28 6.11
C ARG A 126 -2.52 9.50 6.17
N LYS A 127 -1.23 9.28 6.47
CA LYS A 127 -0.23 10.35 6.65
C LYS A 127 0.19 10.99 5.33
N TYR A 128 0.35 10.20 4.26
CA TYR A 128 0.96 10.67 3.00
C TYR A 128 -0.02 10.85 1.83
N ILE A 129 -1.22 10.27 1.92
CA ILE A 129 -2.26 10.42 0.89
C ILE A 129 -3.45 11.18 1.47
N GLY A 130 -4.00 10.71 2.60
CA GLY A 130 -5.06 11.41 3.32
C GLY A 130 -6.07 10.48 3.97
N VAL A 131 -6.92 11.08 4.82
CA VAL A 131 -7.92 10.35 5.63
C VAL A 131 -8.92 9.59 4.76
N GLU A 132 -9.43 10.21 3.70
CA GLU A 132 -10.42 9.59 2.81
C GLU A 132 -9.90 8.28 2.19
N HIS A 133 -8.69 8.29 1.63
CA HIS A 133 -8.06 7.11 1.04
C HIS A 133 -7.80 6.01 2.08
N SER A 134 -7.24 6.38 3.24
CA SER A 134 -7.00 5.40 4.31
C SER A 134 -8.29 4.82 4.89
N SER A 135 -9.35 5.64 5.00
CA SER A 135 -10.64 5.20 5.50
C SER A 135 -11.28 4.21 4.55
N LEU A 136 -11.34 4.51 3.25
CA LEU A 136 -11.88 3.58 2.25
C LEU A 136 -11.10 2.26 2.27
N LEU A 137 -9.76 2.33 2.21
CA LEU A 137 -8.91 1.14 2.22
C LEU A 137 -9.15 0.27 3.46
N PHE A 138 -9.26 0.89 4.65
CA PHE A 138 -9.56 0.17 5.89
C PHE A 138 -10.92 -0.53 5.86
N HIS A 139 -11.97 0.16 5.39
CA HIS A 139 -13.31 -0.42 5.33
C HIS A 139 -13.41 -1.55 4.29
N LEU A 140 -12.67 -1.47 3.18
CA LEU A 140 -12.58 -2.56 2.22
C LEU A 140 -11.86 -3.78 2.82
N MET A 141 -10.71 -3.59 3.47
CA MET A 141 -9.98 -4.68 4.13
C MET A 141 -10.84 -5.35 5.21
N SER A 142 -11.42 -4.56 6.12
CA SER A 142 -12.28 -5.10 7.18
C SER A 142 -13.55 -5.77 6.62
N GLY A 143 -14.21 -5.15 5.63
CA GLY A 143 -15.44 -5.65 5.01
C GLY A 143 -15.26 -6.92 4.16
N THR A 144 -14.03 -7.19 3.73
CA THR A 144 -13.66 -8.43 3.01
C THR A 144 -13.19 -9.55 3.93
N GLY A 145 -13.14 -9.28 5.24
CA GLY A 145 -12.79 -10.27 6.26
C GLY A 145 -11.30 -10.35 6.57
N LEU A 146 -10.48 -9.41 6.08
CA LEU A 146 -9.09 -9.30 6.53
C LEU A 146 -9.06 -8.78 7.96
N GLU A 147 -8.27 -9.43 8.82
CA GLU A 147 -8.09 -9.00 10.20
C GLU A 147 -7.38 -7.63 10.23
N MET A 148 -7.92 -6.69 11.00
CA MET A 148 -7.36 -5.35 11.15
C MET A 148 -7.36 -5.00 12.63
N SER A 149 -6.36 -4.24 13.09
CA SER A 149 -6.52 -3.57 14.38
C SER A 149 -7.71 -2.61 14.31
N PRO A 150 -8.40 -2.33 15.44
CA PRO A 150 -9.46 -1.33 15.45
C PRO A 150 -8.96 -0.01 14.85
N TRP A 151 -9.78 0.63 14.02
CA TRP A 151 -9.43 1.91 13.40
C TRP A 151 -9.03 2.89 14.50
N GLN A 152 -7.73 3.14 14.60
CA GLN A 152 -7.25 4.08 15.59
C GLN A 152 -7.58 5.48 15.08
N ALA A 153 -8.58 6.10 15.71
CA ALA A 153 -8.77 7.53 15.66
C ALA A 153 -7.67 8.26 16.46
N SER A 154 -6.41 7.80 16.41
CA SER A 154 -5.30 8.49 17.06
C SER A 154 -4.72 9.51 16.10
N SER A 155 -5.26 10.72 16.16
CA SER A 155 -4.39 11.90 16.05
C SER A 155 -3.24 11.67 17.04
N ARG A 156 -2.03 11.34 16.57
CA ARG A 156 -0.85 11.68 17.37
C ARG A 156 -0.88 13.20 17.50
N GLN A 157 -1.47 13.70 18.59
CA GLN A 157 -1.07 14.98 19.13
C GLN A 157 0.42 14.82 19.41
N ILE A 158 1.20 15.53 18.62
CA ILE A 158 2.60 15.77 18.90
C ILE A 158 2.55 16.73 20.10
N ASP A 159 2.99 16.28 21.27
CA ASP A 159 3.37 17.16 22.37
C ASP A 159 4.63 17.96 21.98
#